data_AF-A0A929SB66-F1
#
_entry.id   AF-A0A929SB66-F1
#
_cell.length_a   1.000
_cell.length_b   1.000
_cell.length_c   1.000
_cell.angle_alpha   90.00
_cell.angle_beta   90.00
_cell.angle_gamma   90.00
#
_symmetry.space_group_name_H-M   'P 1'
#
loop_
_entity.id
_entity.type
_entity.pdbx_description
1 polymer ?
#
loop_
_entity_poly.entity_id
_entity_poly.type
_entity_poly.pdbx_seq_one_letter_code
_entity_poly.pdbx_strand_id
1 'polypeptide(L)'
;MKTFKKLIVTILVAVVVFGVNIPPVMASNRPVITSNLAIEKLKMEDSGPDLTKGRLISETLGTEPDGTPYIERVYEHINITHFLLNSSNEVTRTTTKSYGATGTVEVTATFKFNTLAKKVYVKSSSGRLINGAGYSQFVDLGTSTSGEGTKKATAKYSCKINRNLGGWATYSASVSCNYKGK
;
A
#
# COMPACT_ATOMS: atom_id res chain seq x y z
N MET A 1 -59.39 -31.45 6.33
CA MET A 1 -58.09 -32.16 6.42
C MET A 1 -57.47 -32.34 5.02
N LYS A 2 -56.74 -31.35 4.49
CA LYS A 2 -56.04 -31.43 3.19
C LYS A 2 -54.86 -30.45 3.10
N THR A 3 -53.93 -30.47 4.08
CA THR A 3 -52.76 -29.56 4.08
C THR A 3 -51.49 -30.20 4.65
N PHE A 4 -51.29 -31.50 4.46
CA PHE A 4 -50.08 -32.22 4.94
C PHE A 4 -49.27 -32.92 3.83
N LYS A 5 -49.46 -32.56 2.55
CA LYS A 5 -48.75 -33.18 1.41
C LYS A 5 -47.77 -32.25 0.68
N LYS A 6 -47.53 -31.03 1.18
CA LYS A 6 -46.59 -30.08 0.56
C LYS A 6 -45.24 -29.91 1.28
N LEU A 7 -44.96 -30.71 2.32
CA LEU A 7 -43.72 -30.60 3.09
C LEU A 7 -42.65 -31.66 2.73
N ILE A 8 -42.99 -32.67 1.91
CA ILE A 8 -42.09 -33.81 1.63
C ILE A 8 -41.41 -33.71 0.24
N VAL A 9 -41.86 -32.80 -0.63
CA VAL A 9 -41.27 -32.60 -1.98
C VAL A 9 -40.12 -31.58 -1.96
N THR A 10 -39.92 -30.85 -0.86
CA THR A 10 -38.86 -29.82 -0.77
C THR A 10 -37.56 -30.31 -0.13
N ILE A 11 -37.49 -31.58 0.30
CA ILE A 11 -36.29 -32.17 0.94
C ILE A 11 -35.59 -33.21 0.03
N LEU A 12 -36.15 -33.52 -1.15
CA LEU A 12 -35.59 -34.54 -2.08
C LEU A 12 -34.93 -33.98 -3.35
N VAL A 13 -34.43 -32.74 -3.31
CA VAL A 13 -33.52 -32.15 -4.33
C VAL A 13 -32.18 -31.74 -3.70
N ALA A 14 -31.85 -32.31 -2.53
CA ALA A 14 -30.64 -32.00 -1.78
C ALA A 14 -29.58 -33.12 -1.79
N VAL A 15 -29.82 -34.23 -2.51
CA VAL A 15 -28.89 -35.36 -2.57
C VAL A 15 -28.90 -35.91 -3.99
N VAL A 16 -27.72 -36.20 -4.54
CA VAL A 16 -27.44 -36.73 -5.89
C VAL A 16 -27.26 -35.69 -7.01
N VAL A 17 -26.27 -34.81 -6.86
CA VAL A 17 -25.19 -34.62 -7.87
C VAL A 17 -23.88 -34.36 -7.11
N PHE A 18 -23.47 -35.33 -6.29
CA PHE A 18 -22.07 -35.46 -5.88
C PHE A 18 -21.37 -36.29 -6.98
N GLY A 19 -21.08 -35.61 -8.09
CA GLY A 19 -20.34 -36.14 -9.24
C GLY A 19 -19.14 -35.25 -9.47
N VAL A 20 -18.04 -35.65 -8.86
CA VAL A 20 -16.64 -35.22 -9.03
C VAL A 20 -16.39 -34.44 -10.33
N ASN A 21 -16.35 -33.12 -10.24
CA ASN A 21 -15.59 -32.28 -11.17
C ASN A 21 -14.86 -31.24 -10.34
N ILE A 22 -13.79 -31.72 -9.72
CA ILE A 22 -12.70 -30.91 -9.19
C ILE A 22 -12.21 -30.08 -10.38
N PRO A 23 -12.37 -28.74 -10.42
CA PRO A 23 -11.56 -27.96 -11.34
C PRO A 23 -10.11 -28.34 -11.01
N PRO A 24 -9.23 -28.63 -11.98
CA PRO A 24 -7.82 -28.81 -11.65
C PRO A 24 -7.40 -27.52 -10.94
N VAL A 25 -7.26 -27.63 -9.62
CA VAL A 25 -6.37 -26.79 -8.85
C VAL A 25 -5.06 -27.08 -9.54
N MET A 26 -4.71 -26.23 -10.51
CA MET A 26 -3.39 -26.16 -11.05
C MET A 26 -2.52 -25.79 -9.86
N ALA A 27 -2.04 -26.82 -9.18
CA ALA A 27 -0.85 -26.78 -8.38
C ALA A 27 0.26 -26.36 -9.34
N SER A 28 0.44 -25.05 -9.50
CA SER A 28 1.78 -24.51 -9.69
C SER A 28 2.38 -24.34 -8.31
N ASN A 29 2.66 -25.46 -7.65
CA ASN A 29 3.73 -25.52 -6.67
C ASN A 29 5.04 -25.38 -7.45
N ARG A 30 5.32 -24.18 -7.94
CA ARG A 30 6.71 -23.77 -8.10
C ARG A 30 7.09 -23.16 -6.76
N PRO A 31 8.09 -23.67 -6.05
CA PRO A 31 8.68 -22.89 -4.98
C PRO A 31 9.08 -21.55 -5.60
N VAL A 32 8.61 -20.45 -5.00
CA VAL A 32 9.01 -19.09 -5.35
C VAL A 32 10.49 -18.96 -4.97
N ILE A 33 11.37 -19.44 -5.84
CA ILE A 33 12.82 -19.22 -5.79
C ILE A 33 13.19 -18.09 -6.77
N THR A 34 12.22 -17.28 -7.19
CA THR A 34 12.44 -16.09 -8.04
C THR A 34 12.43 -14.79 -7.25
N SER A 35 11.96 -14.77 -6.00
CA SER A 35 11.90 -13.53 -5.19
C SER A 35 13.28 -12.98 -4.85
N ASN A 36 14.24 -13.84 -4.51
CA ASN A 36 15.56 -13.38 -4.10
C ASN A 36 16.34 -12.76 -5.27
N LEU A 37 16.34 -13.36 -6.46
CA LEU A 37 17.11 -12.83 -7.59
C LEU A 37 16.53 -11.50 -8.12
N ALA A 38 15.20 -11.39 -8.20
CA ALA A 38 14.54 -10.17 -8.65
C ALA A 38 14.74 -9.00 -7.67
N ILE A 39 14.69 -9.29 -6.37
CA ILE A 39 14.98 -8.29 -5.32
C ILE A 39 16.48 -7.92 -5.31
N GLU A 40 17.40 -8.87 -5.46
CA GLU A 40 18.84 -8.59 -5.55
C GLU A 40 19.17 -7.72 -6.76
N LYS A 41 18.58 -8.03 -7.93
CA LYS A 41 18.72 -7.16 -9.11
C LYS A 41 18.19 -5.75 -8.84
N LEU A 42 17.01 -5.64 -8.20
CA LEU A 42 16.44 -4.34 -7.85
C LEU A 42 17.36 -3.54 -6.91
N LYS A 43 18.04 -4.19 -5.95
CA LYS A 43 19.03 -3.55 -5.08
C LYS A 43 20.26 -3.06 -5.85
N MET A 44 20.73 -3.82 -6.83
CA MET A 44 21.88 -3.42 -7.65
C MET A 44 21.56 -2.18 -8.52
N GLU A 45 20.31 -2.02 -8.93
CA GLU A 45 19.82 -0.89 -9.72
C GLU A 45 19.43 0.33 -8.85
N ASP A 46 19.28 0.14 -7.54
CA ASP A 46 18.82 1.16 -6.62
C ASP A 46 19.94 2.15 -6.24
N SER A 47 19.62 3.45 -6.27
CA SER A 47 20.57 4.52 -5.94
C SER A 47 20.77 4.74 -4.44
N GLY A 48 20.19 3.89 -3.59
CA GLY A 48 20.22 4.02 -2.15
C GLY A 48 19.19 5.02 -1.59
N PRO A 49 19.24 5.27 -0.27
CA PRO A 49 18.31 6.17 0.39
C PRO A 49 18.59 7.64 0.05
N ASP A 50 17.55 8.37 -0.36
CA ASP A 50 17.59 9.81 -0.57
C ASP A 50 17.39 10.60 0.74
N LEU A 51 18.50 11.04 1.33
CA LEU A 51 18.49 11.80 2.59
C LEU A 51 18.00 13.25 2.45
N THR A 52 17.80 13.75 1.22
CA THR A 52 17.18 15.08 1.02
C THR A 52 15.71 15.08 1.45
N LYS A 53 15.08 13.90 1.50
CA LYS A 53 13.70 13.69 1.98
C LYS A 53 13.56 13.66 3.50
N GLY A 54 14.68 13.76 4.22
CA GLY A 54 14.74 13.73 5.68
C GLY A 54 15.43 12.48 6.22
N ARG A 55 15.21 12.19 7.51
CA ARG A 55 15.81 11.02 8.17
C ARG A 55 15.10 9.75 7.70
N LEU A 56 15.85 8.77 7.21
CA LEU A 56 15.33 7.43 6.95
C LEU A 56 14.89 6.78 8.27
N ILE A 57 13.62 6.36 8.38
CA ILE A 57 13.07 5.70 9.57
C ILE A 57 12.77 4.22 9.35
N SER A 58 12.61 3.79 8.10
CA SER A 58 12.37 2.39 7.76
C SER A 58 12.72 2.14 6.30
N GLU A 59 13.27 0.97 6.02
CA GLU A 59 13.44 0.40 4.68
C GLU A 59 12.88 -1.03 4.72
N THR A 60 12.07 -1.39 3.71
CA THR A 60 11.43 -2.70 3.59
C THR A 60 11.54 -3.19 2.16
N LEU A 61 12.04 -4.41 2.01
CA LEU A 61 12.10 -5.14 0.75
C LEU A 61 10.89 -6.07 0.66
N GLY A 62 10.25 -6.12 -0.49
CA GLY A 62 9.10 -7.00 -0.67
C GLY A 62 8.75 -7.26 -2.11
N THR A 63 7.59 -7.88 -2.30
CA THR A 63 7.05 -8.23 -3.61
C THR A 63 5.55 -7.98 -3.60
N GLU A 64 5.04 -7.32 -4.63
CA GLU A 64 3.60 -7.13 -4.84
C GLU A 64 2.92 -8.48 -5.16
N PRO A 65 1.59 -8.59 -5.02
CA PRO A 65 0.87 -9.82 -5.33
C PRO A 65 1.06 -10.33 -6.76
N ASP A 66 1.39 -9.44 -7.69
CA ASP A 66 1.67 -9.76 -9.09
C ASP A 66 3.14 -10.19 -9.34
N GLY A 67 3.95 -10.31 -8.29
CA GLY A 67 5.37 -10.69 -8.38
C GLY A 67 6.33 -9.53 -8.59
N THR A 68 5.88 -8.27 -8.68
CA THR A 68 6.76 -7.12 -8.87
C THR A 68 7.58 -6.86 -7.59
N PRO A 69 8.92 -6.93 -7.60
CA PRO A 69 9.72 -6.61 -6.43
C PRO A 69 9.67 -5.10 -6.14
N TYR A 70 9.84 -4.73 -4.87
CA TYR A 70 9.93 -3.33 -4.48
C TYR A 70 10.91 -3.08 -3.32
N ILE A 71 11.39 -1.83 -3.26
CA ILE A 71 12.06 -1.24 -2.10
C ILE A 71 11.17 -0.11 -1.58
N GLU A 72 10.63 -0.25 -0.38
CA GLU A 72 9.86 0.77 0.31
C GLU A 72 10.73 1.46 1.35
N ARG A 73 10.76 2.80 1.33
CA ARG A 73 11.48 3.62 2.30
C ARG A 73 10.55 4.66 2.88
N VAL A 74 10.64 4.85 4.19
CA VAL A 74 9.90 5.89 4.90
C VAL A 74 10.90 6.88 5.47
N TYR A 75 10.68 8.16 5.19
CA TYR A 75 11.47 9.29 5.65
C TYR A 75 10.64 10.14 6.59
N GLU A 76 11.31 10.78 7.54
CA GLU A 76 10.72 11.70 8.49
C GLU A 76 11.50 13.01 8.52
N HIS A 77 10.78 14.11 8.33
CA HIS A 77 11.24 15.46 8.53
C HIS A 77 10.45 16.08 9.67
N ILE A 78 11.12 16.38 10.79
CA ILE A 78 10.50 17.01 11.95
C ILE A 78 10.65 18.52 11.78
N ASN A 79 9.54 19.21 11.56
CA ASN A 79 9.55 20.67 11.46
C ASN A 79 9.39 21.25 12.87
N ILE A 80 10.51 21.51 13.55
CA ILE A 80 10.50 22.06 14.91
C ILE A 80 10.39 23.57 14.81
N THR A 81 9.17 24.10 14.88
CA THR A 81 8.94 25.54 15.03
C THR A 81 9.13 25.92 16.50
N HIS A 82 10.33 26.39 16.84
CA HIS A 82 10.78 26.78 18.18
C HIS A 82 10.22 28.12 18.70
N PHE A 83 8.97 28.46 18.41
CA PHE A 83 8.39 29.71 18.88
C PHE A 83 7.00 29.53 19.49
N LEU A 84 6.94 29.77 20.80
CA LEU A 84 5.78 30.14 21.60
C LEU A 84 4.78 29.02 21.94
N LEU A 85 4.98 28.41 23.11
CA LEU A 85 3.99 27.94 24.14
C LEU A 85 2.66 27.25 23.75
N ASN A 86 2.39 26.99 22.47
CA ASN A 86 1.20 26.34 21.92
C ASN A 86 1.58 25.41 20.75
N SER A 87 2.80 24.86 20.75
CA SER A 87 3.39 24.11 19.65
C SER A 87 2.59 22.84 19.30
N SER A 88 1.72 22.94 18.30
CA SER A 88 1.26 21.76 17.57
C SER A 88 2.45 21.25 16.76
N ASN A 89 3.15 20.23 17.28
CA ASN A 89 4.24 19.61 16.54
C ASN A 89 3.70 19.15 15.17
N GLU A 90 4.42 19.49 14.11
CA GLU A 90 4.14 19.00 12.77
C GLU A 90 5.27 18.06 12.35
N VAL A 91 4.89 16.92 11.80
CA VAL A 91 5.83 15.94 11.28
C VAL A 91 5.46 15.66 9.84
N THR A 92 6.39 15.92 8.93
CA THR A 92 6.25 15.53 7.54
C THR A 92 6.89 14.17 7.35
N ARG A 93 6.17 13.24 6.74
CA ARG A 93 6.70 11.94 6.35
C ARG A 93 6.52 11.72 4.86
N THR A 94 7.52 11.09 4.26
CA THR A 94 7.50 10.70 2.86
C THR A 94 7.73 9.20 2.77
N THR A 95 6.85 8.47 2.11
CA THR A 95 7.10 7.08 1.73
C THR A 95 7.39 7.02 0.24
N THR A 96 8.48 6.37 -0.14
CA THR A 96 8.79 6.02 -1.52
C THR A 96 8.75 4.51 -1.69
N LYS A 97 8.13 4.02 -2.75
CA LYS A 97 8.12 2.60 -3.12
C LYS A 97 8.65 2.46 -4.55
N SER A 98 9.91 2.03 -4.65
CA SER A 98 10.62 1.86 -5.92
C SER A 98 10.38 0.48 -6.50
N TYR A 99 10.06 0.42 -7.78
CA TYR A 99 9.79 -0.79 -8.56
C TYR A 99 10.79 -0.96 -9.72
N GLY A 100 11.99 -0.38 -9.58
CA GLY A 100 13.04 -0.41 -10.58
C GLY A 100 12.61 0.30 -11.86
N ALA A 101 12.72 -0.38 -13.00
CA ALA A 101 12.34 0.16 -14.31
C ALA A 101 10.91 0.70 -14.36
N THR A 102 9.97 0.17 -13.58
CA THR A 102 8.56 0.65 -13.56
C THR A 102 8.44 2.07 -12.99
N GLY A 103 9.43 2.51 -12.20
CA GLY A 103 9.45 3.82 -11.55
C GLY A 103 9.23 3.74 -10.04
N THR A 104 9.07 4.91 -9.42
CA THR A 104 8.88 5.04 -7.97
C THR A 104 7.56 5.73 -7.66
N VAL A 105 6.75 5.11 -6.80
CA VAL A 105 5.54 5.71 -6.27
C VAL A 105 5.87 6.42 -4.96
N GLU A 106 5.51 7.69 -4.84
CA GLU A 106 5.82 8.52 -3.68
C GLU A 106 4.54 9.10 -3.08
N VAL A 107 4.46 9.12 -1.74
CA VAL A 107 3.44 9.85 -0.99
C VAL A 107 4.11 10.66 0.12
N THR A 108 3.77 11.93 0.21
CA THR A 108 4.23 12.84 1.27
C THR A 108 3.01 13.37 2.02
N ALA A 109 3.06 13.31 3.34
CA ALA A 109 2.02 13.87 4.20
C ALA A 109 2.60 14.61 5.40
N THR A 110 1.99 15.74 5.73
CA THR A 110 2.26 16.51 6.94
C THR A 110 1.19 16.16 7.96
N PHE A 111 1.62 15.68 9.12
CA PHE A 111 0.77 15.32 10.24
C PHE A 111 0.83 16.37 11.31
N LYS A 112 -0.33 16.76 11.83
CA LYS A 112 -0.47 17.69 12.96
C LYS A 112 -0.99 16.95 14.18
N PHE A 113 -0.38 17.20 15.34
CA PHE A 113 -0.82 16.63 16.61
C PHE A 113 -1.65 17.65 17.40
N ASN A 114 -2.77 17.19 17.94
CA ASN A 114 -3.51 17.88 18.99
C ASN A 114 -3.26 17.13 20.30
N THR A 115 -2.43 17.72 21.16
CA THR A 115 -2.01 17.14 22.45
C THR A 115 -3.18 17.07 23.43
N LEU A 116 -4.00 18.13 23.51
CA LEU A 116 -5.18 18.18 24.39
C LEU A 116 -6.17 17.07 24.08
N ALA A 117 -6.48 16.88 22.79
CA ALA A 117 -7.43 15.87 22.34
C ALA A 117 -6.81 14.47 22.16
N LYS A 118 -5.48 14.34 22.29
CA LYS A 118 -4.72 13.11 21.99
C LYS A 118 -4.99 12.55 20.59
N LYS A 119 -5.04 13.45 19.60
CA LYS A 119 -5.41 13.16 18.20
C LYS A 119 -4.30 13.55 17.23
N VAL A 120 -4.26 12.88 16.09
CA VAL A 120 -3.42 13.21 14.93
C VAL A 120 -4.30 13.44 13.70
N TYR A 121 -3.89 14.39 12.85
CA TYR A 121 -4.60 14.80 11.64
C TYR A 121 -3.63 14.80 10.46
N VAL A 122 -4.14 14.55 9.25
CA VAL A 122 -3.40 14.86 8.02
C VAL A 122 -3.68 16.32 7.67
N LYS A 123 -2.67 17.18 7.82
CA LYS A 123 -2.78 18.60 7.47
C LYS A 123 -2.75 18.82 5.96
N SER A 124 -1.88 18.07 5.29
CA SER A 124 -1.73 18.10 3.84
C SER A 124 -1.14 16.78 3.37
N SER A 125 -1.51 16.35 2.18
CA SER A 125 -0.94 15.18 1.53
C SER A 125 -0.81 15.40 0.03
N SER A 126 0.24 14.84 -0.55
CA SER A 126 0.45 14.79 -1.99
C SER A 126 1.07 13.46 -2.36
N GLY A 127 0.88 13.04 -3.59
CA GLY A 127 1.45 11.82 -4.12
C GLY A 127 1.77 12.01 -5.59
N ARG A 128 2.74 11.22 -6.06
CA ARG A 128 3.18 11.26 -7.45
C ARG A 128 3.84 9.96 -7.86
N LEU A 129 3.85 9.73 -9.17
CA LEU A 129 4.73 8.76 -9.82
C LEU A 129 6.00 9.49 -10.28
N ILE A 130 7.16 8.97 -9.91
CA ILE A 130 8.47 9.35 -10.45
C ILE A 130 8.79 8.34 -11.55
N ASN A 131 8.90 8.84 -12.78
CA ASN A 131 8.89 8.01 -13.97
C ASN A 131 10.12 7.10 -14.08
N GLY A 132 9.89 5.82 -14.42
CA GLY A 132 10.92 4.89 -14.89
C GLY A 132 10.74 4.56 -16.38
N ALA A 133 11.75 3.96 -17.00
CA ALA A 133 11.74 3.63 -18.45
C ALA A 133 10.89 2.40 -18.83
N GLY A 134 10.34 1.68 -17.83
CA GLY A 134 9.69 0.38 -17.97
C GLY A 134 8.17 0.41 -18.13
N TYR A 135 7.56 1.58 -18.32
CA TYR A 135 6.11 1.70 -18.51
C TYR A 135 5.75 2.54 -19.73
N SER A 136 4.59 2.26 -20.33
CA SER A 136 4.10 2.92 -21.55
C SER A 136 2.96 3.90 -21.28
N GLN A 137 2.19 3.67 -20.22
CA GLN A 137 1.08 4.51 -19.81
C GLN A 137 0.86 4.42 -18.30
N PHE A 138 0.34 5.50 -17.70
CA PHE A 138 -0.16 5.46 -16.33
C PHE A 138 -1.51 6.18 -16.19
N VAL A 139 -2.25 5.83 -15.15
CA VAL A 139 -3.47 6.50 -14.70
C VAL A 139 -3.27 6.90 -13.24
N ASP A 140 -3.36 8.19 -12.96
CA ASP A 140 -3.35 8.71 -11.60
C ASP A 140 -4.69 8.39 -10.92
N LEU A 141 -4.66 7.69 -9.77
CA LEU A 141 -5.85 7.40 -8.97
C LEU A 141 -5.99 8.36 -7.77
N GLY A 142 -5.02 9.27 -7.59
CA GLY A 142 -5.03 10.32 -6.59
C GLY A 142 -4.46 9.94 -5.24
N THR A 143 -4.50 10.92 -4.35
CA THR A 143 -4.11 10.78 -2.94
C THR A 143 -5.36 10.75 -2.08
N SER A 144 -5.41 9.82 -1.12
CA SER A 144 -6.50 9.69 -0.14
C SER A 144 -5.93 9.74 1.28
N THR A 145 -6.75 10.18 2.23
CA THR A 145 -6.41 10.24 3.65
C THR A 145 -7.42 9.44 4.48
N SER A 146 -6.98 8.91 5.61
CA SER A 146 -7.83 8.19 6.55
C SER A 146 -7.35 8.37 7.99
N GLY A 147 -8.26 8.16 8.95
CA GLY A 147 -7.94 8.26 10.37
C GLY A 147 -7.66 9.69 10.86
N GLU A 148 -8.20 10.69 10.17
CA GLU A 148 -8.10 12.09 10.57
C GLU A 148 -8.84 12.35 11.89
N GLY A 149 -8.15 12.97 12.85
CA GLY A 149 -8.69 13.20 14.19
C GLY A 149 -8.78 11.94 15.04
N THR A 150 -7.95 10.93 14.76
CA THR A 150 -7.87 9.69 15.54
C THR A 150 -6.48 9.50 16.16
N LYS A 151 -6.19 8.32 16.73
CA LYS A 151 -4.85 7.96 17.22
C LYS A 151 -3.87 7.61 16.10
N LYS A 152 -4.35 7.38 14.88
CA LYS A 152 -3.51 7.05 13.71
C LYS A 152 -4.11 7.68 12.46
N ALA A 153 -3.36 8.56 11.81
CA ALA A 153 -3.72 9.14 10.53
C ALA A 153 -2.83 8.55 9.43
N THR A 154 -3.38 8.34 8.24
CA THR A 154 -2.68 7.75 7.09
C THR A 154 -3.00 8.53 5.83
N ALA A 155 -1.99 8.73 4.97
CA ALA A 155 -2.17 9.17 3.60
C ALA A 155 -1.70 8.05 2.66
N LYS A 156 -2.40 7.87 1.54
CA LYS A 156 -2.10 6.86 0.53
C LYS A 156 -2.21 7.47 -0.85
N TYR A 157 -1.22 7.24 -1.68
CA TYR A 157 -1.26 7.55 -3.11
C TYR A 157 -1.32 6.26 -3.92
N SER A 158 -2.09 6.26 -5.00
CA SER A 158 -2.27 5.11 -5.88
C SER A 158 -2.23 5.51 -7.35
N CYS A 159 -1.73 4.62 -8.20
CA CYS A 159 -1.76 4.77 -9.64
C CYS A 159 -1.89 3.40 -10.32
N LYS A 160 -2.42 3.37 -11.55
CA LYS A 160 -2.34 2.20 -12.42
C LYS A 160 -1.24 2.42 -13.43
N ILE A 161 -0.40 1.42 -13.66
CA ILE A 161 0.70 1.49 -14.61
C ILE A 161 0.56 0.35 -15.62
N ASN A 162 0.65 0.69 -16.90
CA ASN A 162 0.78 -0.29 -17.98
C ASN A 162 2.26 -0.57 -18.21
N ARG A 163 2.70 -1.76 -17.79
CA ARG A 163 4.08 -2.21 -17.95
C ARG A 163 4.29 -2.67 -19.38
N ASN A 164 5.44 -2.33 -19.98
CA ASN A 164 5.75 -2.63 -21.39
C ASN A 164 5.51 -4.09 -21.80
N LEU A 165 5.68 -5.04 -20.87
CA LEU A 165 5.49 -6.48 -21.10
C LEU A 165 4.60 -7.17 -20.04
N GLY A 166 3.98 -6.41 -19.14
CA GLY A 166 3.31 -6.95 -17.95
C GLY A 166 1.85 -6.55 -17.78
N GLY A 167 1.28 -5.83 -18.76
CA GLY A 167 -0.07 -5.29 -18.71
C GLY A 167 -0.26 -4.31 -17.55
N TRP A 168 -1.53 -4.07 -17.20
CA TRP A 168 -1.92 -3.15 -16.14
C TRP A 168 -1.73 -3.75 -14.75
N ALA A 169 -1.01 -3.02 -13.90
CA ALA A 169 -0.92 -3.28 -12.46
C ALA A 169 -1.27 -2.01 -11.67
N THR A 170 -1.70 -2.16 -10.42
CA THR A 170 -1.98 -1.03 -9.53
C THR A 170 -0.89 -0.97 -8.46
N TYR A 171 -0.26 0.19 -8.33
CA TYR A 171 0.81 0.43 -7.37
C TYR A 171 0.41 1.53 -6.39
N SER A 172 0.89 1.41 -5.15
CA SER A 172 0.54 2.38 -4.11
C SER A 172 1.61 2.49 -3.04
N ALA A 173 1.78 3.69 -2.52
CA ALA A 173 2.57 3.97 -1.34
C ALA A 173 1.65 4.53 -0.26
N SER A 174 1.91 4.17 1.00
CA SER A 174 1.18 4.72 2.14
C SER A 174 2.14 5.19 3.22
N VAL A 175 1.75 6.26 3.90
CA VAL A 175 2.48 6.81 5.02
C VAL A 175 1.52 7.06 6.15
N SER A 176 1.86 6.57 7.34
CA SER A 176 1.00 6.74 8.52
C SER A 176 1.78 7.37 9.66
N CYS A 177 1.05 8.05 10.54
CA CYS A 177 1.56 8.60 11.77
C CYS A 177 0.62 8.28 12.91
N ASN A 178 1.20 7.80 14.03
CA ASN A 178 0.48 7.54 15.26
C ASN A 178 0.66 8.70 16.21
N TYR A 179 -0.38 9.03 16.98
CA TYR A 179 -0.25 9.92 18.12
C TYR A 179 0.70 9.30 19.13
N LYS A 180 1.88 9.90 19.32
CA LYS A 180 2.85 9.52 20.34
C LYS A 180 2.60 10.41 21.56
N GLY A 181 1.65 9.99 22.39
CA GLY A 181 1.33 10.73 23.61
C GLY A 181 2.54 10.84 24.53
N LYS A 182 2.84 12.07 24.93
CA LYS A 182 3.31 12.38 26.27
C LYS A 182 2.43 13.51 26.77
#